data_AF-A0AAP5EPT5-F1
#
_entry.id   AF-A0AAP5EPT5-F1
#
_cell.length_a   1.000
_cell.length_b   1.000
_cell.length_c   1.000
_cell.angle_alpha   90.00
_cell.angle_beta   90.00
_cell.angle_gamma   90.00
#
_symmetry.space_group_name_H-M   'P 1'
#
loop_
_entity.id
_entity.type
_entity.pdbx_description
1 polymer ?
#
loop_
_entity_poly.entity_id
_entity_poly.type
_entity_poly.pdbx_seq_one_letter_code
_entity_poly.pdbx_strand_id
1 'polypeptide(L)'
;MTNCLCRSVVGAFGLALLSALAACQSLGKEPTFGADLTGIDHLADYLSVSDFSVNGAWGAQAGKGGRTTCCAVIPEKWHPGLKAHVKWSVSDWKHGSGDFHEADVPVDQYSRLGHMWVHFLADGSVRIVVSDIGPYAPDYPGPHDPIPQKYPWKQYPPPTRKGPTFSEDELEKYNLR
;
A
#
# COMPACT_ATOMS: atom_id res chain seq x y z
N MET A 1 68.21 19.00 30.74
CA MET A 1 68.40 18.94 29.27
C MET A 1 67.01 18.83 28.66
N THR A 2 66.45 19.71 27.83
CA THR A 2 66.89 20.95 27.19
C THR A 2 65.62 21.49 26.52
N ASN A 3 65.36 22.80 26.64
CA ASN A 3 64.29 23.51 25.93
C ASN A 3 64.38 23.32 24.41
N CYS A 4 63.25 23.35 23.71
CA CYS A 4 63.15 23.80 22.31
C CYS A 4 61.73 24.31 22.05
N LEU A 5 61.46 25.55 22.45
CA LEU A 5 61.29 26.70 21.55
C LEU A 5 60.16 26.52 20.51
N CYS A 6 59.01 27.08 20.87
CA CYS A 6 58.02 27.64 19.96
C CYS A 6 58.73 28.68 19.07
N ARG A 7 58.77 28.44 17.75
CA ARG A 7 59.21 29.44 16.78
C ARG A 7 58.09 29.64 15.78
N SER A 8 57.35 30.73 15.97
CA SER A 8 56.44 31.26 14.97
C SER A 8 57.26 31.62 13.73
N VAL A 9 56.89 31.05 12.58
CA VAL A 9 57.25 31.59 11.28
C VAL A 9 55.98 32.14 10.67
N VAL A 10 55.83 33.47 10.78
CA VAL A 10 54.90 34.23 9.94
C VAL A 10 55.44 34.13 8.51
N GLY A 11 54.69 33.48 7.64
CA GLY A 11 55.01 33.35 6.22
C GLY A 11 53.72 33.32 5.42
N ALA A 12 53.33 34.48 4.92
CA ALA A 12 52.20 34.65 4.01
C ALA A 12 52.60 34.16 2.61
N PHE A 13 52.01 33.08 2.12
CA PHE A 13 51.89 32.79 0.69
C PHE A 13 50.60 31.99 0.44
N GLY A 14 49.73 32.56 -0.39
CA GLY A 14 48.42 32.03 -0.67
C GLY A 14 48.43 30.72 -1.45
N LEU A 15 47.63 29.78 -0.97
CA LEU A 15 46.72 28.97 -1.76
C LEU A 15 45.68 28.46 -0.76
N ALA A 16 44.48 29.06 -0.75
CA ALA A 16 43.41 28.64 0.12
C ALA A 16 42.97 27.23 -0.30
N LEU A 17 43.41 26.23 0.45
CA LEU A 17 42.84 24.89 0.45
C LEU A 17 41.38 24.99 0.88
N LEU A 18 40.45 25.02 -0.09
CA LEU A 18 39.08 24.57 0.17
C LEU A 18 39.11 23.05 0.21
N SER A 19 39.49 22.51 1.37
CA SER A 19 39.20 21.14 1.76
C SER A 19 37.67 20.99 1.79
N ALA A 20 37.07 20.58 0.67
CA ALA A 20 35.66 20.21 0.63
C ALA A 20 35.46 19.08 1.63
N LEU A 21 34.71 19.36 2.71
CA LEU A 21 34.23 18.33 3.63
C LEU A 21 33.37 17.37 2.81
N ALA A 22 33.91 16.21 2.46
CA ALA A 22 33.11 15.06 2.09
C ALA A 22 32.39 14.58 3.36
N ALA A 23 31.27 15.22 3.69
CA ALA A 23 30.34 14.71 4.68
C ALA A 23 29.65 13.48 4.07
N CYS A 24 30.28 12.32 4.21
CA CYS A 24 29.65 11.04 3.95
C CYS A 24 28.57 10.85 5.02
N GLN A 25 27.35 11.28 4.74
CA GLN A 25 26.21 10.93 5.59
C GLN A 25 25.97 9.44 5.37
N SER A 26 26.31 8.59 6.35
CA SER A 26 25.70 7.25 6.38
C SER A 26 24.20 7.49 6.48
N LEU A 27 23.45 7.18 5.42
CA LEU A 27 21.99 7.08 5.49
C LEU A 27 21.68 5.99 6.52
N GLY A 28 21.53 6.39 7.79
CA GLY A 28 20.92 5.54 8.79
C GLY A 28 19.54 5.19 8.27
N LYS A 29 19.22 3.89 8.21
CA LYS A 29 17.87 3.45 7.83
C LYS A 29 16.87 4.15 8.76
N GLU A 30 15.92 4.87 8.18
CA GLU A 30 14.90 5.57 8.95
C GLU A 30 14.13 4.57 9.84
N PRO A 31 13.77 4.92 11.08
CA PRO A 31 12.90 4.10 11.91
C PRO A 31 11.59 3.79 11.19
N THR A 32 11.18 2.52 11.20
CA THR A 32 9.99 2.04 10.50
C THR A 32 8.99 1.39 11.43
N PHE A 33 7.72 1.51 11.09
CA PHE A 33 6.60 0.87 11.75
C PHE A 33 5.91 -0.12 10.80
N GLY A 34 5.54 -1.30 11.32
CA GLY A 34 4.72 -2.27 10.59
C GLY A 34 3.25 -1.99 10.85
N ALA A 35 2.59 -1.26 9.93
CA ALA A 35 1.19 -0.93 10.06
C ALA A 35 0.28 -2.10 9.69
N ASP A 36 -0.83 -2.23 10.41
CA ASP A 36 -1.91 -3.13 10.06
C ASP A 36 -2.57 -2.66 8.77
N LEU A 37 -2.66 -3.53 7.77
CA LEU A 37 -3.14 -3.18 6.43
C LEU A 37 -4.61 -3.57 6.25
N THR A 38 -5.45 -2.62 5.87
CA THR A 38 -6.87 -2.87 5.58
C THR A 38 -7.33 -2.07 4.35
N GLY A 39 -7.98 -2.76 3.41
CA GLY A 39 -8.59 -2.13 2.23
C GLY A 39 -10.05 -1.77 2.46
N ILE A 40 -10.43 -0.55 2.08
CA ILE A 40 -11.80 -0.04 2.12
C ILE A 40 -12.29 0.16 0.69
N ASP A 41 -13.40 -0.49 0.34
CA ASP A 41 -13.93 -0.52 -1.02
C ASP A 41 -15.17 0.36 -1.15
N HIS A 42 -15.01 1.53 -1.78
CA HIS A 42 -16.10 2.47 -2.09
C HIS A 42 -16.61 2.35 -3.53
N LEU A 43 -16.13 1.38 -4.31
CA LEU A 43 -16.56 1.21 -5.70
C LEU A 43 -18.05 0.85 -5.77
N ALA A 44 -18.62 0.96 -6.97
CA ALA A 44 -19.99 0.53 -7.26
C ALA A 44 -20.28 -0.91 -6.80
N ASP A 45 -21.57 -1.23 -6.62
CA ASP A 45 -22.06 -2.50 -6.06
C ASP A 45 -21.69 -3.75 -6.88
N TYR A 46 -21.48 -3.60 -8.18
CA TYR A 46 -21.02 -4.66 -9.08
C TYR A 46 -19.50 -4.74 -9.24
N LEU A 47 -18.76 -3.80 -8.66
CA LEU A 47 -17.31 -3.78 -8.67
C LEU A 47 -16.78 -4.23 -7.31
N SER A 48 -15.62 -4.88 -7.28
CA SER A 48 -14.94 -5.15 -6.00
C SER A 48 -13.44 -5.22 -6.17
N VAL A 49 -12.70 -4.64 -5.23
CA VAL A 49 -11.25 -4.85 -5.17
C VAL A 49 -10.98 -6.23 -4.59
N SER A 50 -10.64 -7.19 -5.46
CA SER A 50 -10.45 -8.59 -5.07
C SER A 50 -9.17 -8.78 -4.27
N ASP A 51 -8.11 -8.07 -4.66
CA ASP A 51 -6.76 -8.19 -4.13
C ASP A 51 -6.06 -6.84 -4.23
N PHE A 52 -5.19 -6.55 -3.25
CA PHE A 52 -4.29 -5.41 -3.33
C PHE A 52 -3.01 -5.62 -2.52
N SER A 53 -1.99 -4.82 -2.80
CA SER A 53 -0.76 -4.75 -2.02
C SER A 53 -0.25 -3.32 -1.90
N VAL A 54 0.52 -3.05 -0.84
CA VAL A 54 1.22 -1.79 -0.63
C VAL A 54 2.69 -2.07 -0.40
N ASN A 55 3.57 -1.52 -1.25
CA ASN A 55 5.01 -1.80 -1.24
C ASN A 55 5.34 -3.30 -1.20
N GLY A 56 4.51 -4.13 -1.86
CA GLY A 56 4.62 -5.58 -1.88
C GLY A 56 4.01 -6.32 -0.67
N ALA A 57 3.54 -5.62 0.36
CA ALA A 57 2.78 -6.21 1.45
C ALA A 57 1.32 -6.44 1.02
N TRP A 58 0.86 -7.70 1.06
CA TRP A 58 -0.47 -8.07 0.59
C TRP A 58 -1.57 -7.76 1.62
N GLY A 59 -2.63 -7.13 1.14
CA GLY A 59 -3.88 -6.91 1.86
C GLY A 59 -4.82 -8.11 1.76
N ALA A 60 -5.79 -8.18 2.67
CA ALA A 60 -7.00 -8.98 2.44
C ALA A 60 -7.90 -8.27 1.41
N GLN A 61 -8.81 -8.99 0.74
CA GLN A 61 -9.83 -8.38 -0.12
C GLN A 61 -10.49 -7.18 0.58
N ALA A 62 -10.57 -6.06 -0.14
CA ALA A 62 -11.13 -4.83 0.41
C ALA A 62 -12.65 -4.95 0.61
N GLY A 63 -13.18 -4.15 1.52
CA GLY A 63 -14.61 -4.15 1.81
C GLY A 63 -14.99 -3.06 2.80
N LYS A 64 -15.82 -3.39 3.79
CA LYS A 64 -16.18 -2.50 4.91
C LYS A 64 -15.03 -2.28 5.92
N GLY A 65 -13.85 -2.84 5.68
CA GLY A 65 -12.83 -3.02 6.71
C GLY A 65 -13.12 -4.22 7.63
N GLY A 66 -12.28 -4.41 8.65
CA GLY A 66 -12.36 -5.54 9.58
C GLY A 66 -11.65 -6.82 9.13
N ARG A 67 -11.13 -6.85 7.90
CA ARG A 67 -10.14 -7.84 7.45
C ARG A 67 -8.79 -7.16 7.37
N THR A 68 -7.90 -7.56 8.27
CA THR A 68 -6.59 -6.94 8.43
C THR A 68 -5.51 -7.97 8.15
N THR A 69 -4.48 -7.54 7.43
CA THR A 69 -3.22 -8.29 7.31
C THR A 69 -2.09 -7.51 7.94
N CYS A 70 -1.07 -8.22 8.43
CA CYS A 70 0.20 -7.62 8.81
C CYS A 70 1.23 -7.92 7.70
N CYS A 71 2.15 -7.02 7.35
CA CYS A 71 2.33 -5.65 7.81
C CYS A 71 2.79 -4.79 6.62
N ALA A 72 2.18 -3.61 6.45
CA ALA A 72 2.67 -2.60 5.53
C ALA A 72 3.74 -1.75 6.24
N VAL A 73 4.98 -1.81 5.76
CA VAL A 73 6.10 -1.09 6.41
C VAL A 73 6.10 0.37 5.95
N ILE A 74 6.07 1.30 6.91
CA ILE A 74 6.12 2.76 6.70
C ILE A 74 7.14 3.42 7.63
N PRO A 75 7.62 4.63 7.33
CA PRO A 75 8.35 5.44 8.30
C PRO A 75 7.56 5.69 9.58
N GLU A 76 8.23 5.75 10.74
CA GLU A 76 7.56 6.16 11.98
C GLU A 76 7.12 7.63 11.95
N LYS A 77 7.85 8.47 11.20
CA LYS A 77 7.55 9.89 11.05
C LYS A 77 7.20 10.19 9.61
N TRP A 78 6.05 10.80 9.40
CA TRP A 78 5.68 11.28 8.07
C TRP A 78 6.62 12.41 7.62
N HIS A 79 6.90 12.49 6.32
CA HIS A 79 7.61 13.59 5.68
C HIS A 79 6.97 13.96 4.33
N PRO A 80 7.16 15.21 3.85
CA PRO A 80 6.70 15.60 2.52
C PRO A 80 7.26 14.69 1.43
N GLY A 81 6.41 14.30 0.48
CA GLY A 81 6.77 13.41 -0.62
C GLY A 81 6.73 11.91 -0.29
N LEU A 82 6.33 11.52 0.92
CA LEU A 82 6.10 10.12 1.26
C LEU A 82 4.99 9.52 0.37
N LYS A 83 5.34 8.45 -0.35
CA LYS A 83 4.44 7.69 -1.21
C LYS A 83 4.57 6.20 -0.91
N ALA A 84 3.53 5.45 -1.25
CA ALA A 84 3.58 4.00 -1.29
C ALA A 84 3.10 3.50 -2.65
N HIS A 85 3.74 2.45 -3.14
CA HIS A 85 3.39 1.80 -4.39
C HIS A 85 2.23 0.82 -4.13
N VAL A 86 1.07 1.11 -4.71
CA VAL A 86 -0.14 0.30 -4.55
C VAL A 86 -0.41 -0.47 -5.83
N LYS A 87 -0.69 -1.76 -5.70
CA LYS A 87 -1.19 -2.62 -6.79
C LYS A 87 -2.54 -3.19 -6.39
N TRP A 88 -3.51 -3.19 -7.28
CA TRP A 88 -4.83 -3.74 -6.99
C TRP A 88 -5.55 -4.27 -8.22
N SER A 89 -6.46 -5.20 -8.00
CA SER A 89 -7.32 -5.78 -9.03
C SER A 89 -8.77 -5.44 -8.74
N VAL A 90 -9.50 -4.93 -9.73
CA VAL A 90 -10.94 -4.70 -9.66
C VAL A 90 -11.65 -5.79 -10.45
N SER A 91 -12.53 -6.53 -9.79
CA SER A 91 -13.45 -7.47 -10.43
C SER A 91 -14.74 -6.76 -10.81
N ASP A 92 -15.14 -6.83 -12.09
CA ASP A 92 -16.46 -6.44 -12.57
C ASP A 92 -17.36 -7.67 -12.63
N TRP A 93 -18.19 -7.82 -11.62
CA TRP A 93 -19.06 -8.98 -11.46
C TRP A 93 -20.24 -8.96 -12.43
N LYS A 94 -20.66 -7.77 -12.88
CA LYS A 94 -21.78 -7.63 -13.80
C LYS A 94 -21.39 -8.07 -15.21
N HIS A 95 -20.17 -7.76 -15.63
CA HIS A 95 -19.68 -8.07 -16.98
C HIS A 95 -18.74 -9.29 -17.02
N GLY A 96 -18.34 -9.82 -15.87
CA GLY A 96 -17.46 -11.00 -15.79
C GLY A 96 -16.03 -10.70 -16.23
N SER A 97 -15.57 -9.47 -16.04
CA SER A 97 -14.22 -9.01 -16.39
C SER A 97 -13.45 -8.56 -15.14
N GLY A 98 -12.18 -8.24 -15.31
CA GLY A 98 -11.41 -7.62 -14.25
C GLY A 98 -10.23 -6.85 -14.82
N ASP A 99 -9.86 -5.80 -14.09
CA ASP A 99 -8.81 -4.88 -14.47
C ASP A 99 -7.74 -4.83 -13.37
N PHE A 100 -6.49 -4.70 -13.80
CA PHE A 100 -5.33 -4.54 -12.91
C PHE A 100 -4.84 -3.10 -12.97
N HIS A 101 -4.48 -2.57 -11.80
CA HIS A 101 -4.02 -1.20 -11.64
C HIS A 101 -2.81 -1.13 -10.72
N GLU A 102 -1.97 -0.11 -10.96
CA GLU A 102 -0.88 0.25 -10.06
C GLU A 102 -0.67 1.76 -10.04
N ALA A 103 -0.24 2.29 -8.90
CA ALA A 103 0.08 3.71 -8.74
C ALA A 103 0.99 3.97 -7.53
N ASP A 104 1.83 5.00 -7.62
CA ASP A 104 2.49 5.58 -6.45
C ASP A 104 1.57 6.59 -5.77
N VAL A 105 0.96 6.18 -4.67
CA VAL A 105 -0.06 6.94 -3.95
C VAL A 105 0.61 7.73 -2.81
N PRO A 106 0.38 9.05 -2.70
CA PRO A 106 0.79 9.81 -1.52
C PRO A 106 0.19 9.23 -0.25
N VAL A 107 1.01 9.10 0.80
CA VAL A 107 0.51 8.74 2.12
C VAL A 107 0.11 10.03 2.83
N ASP A 108 -1.14 10.11 3.29
CA ASP A 108 -1.62 11.26 4.04
C ASP A 108 -0.75 11.52 5.26
N GLN A 109 -0.64 12.79 5.66
CA GLN A 109 0.13 13.16 6.83
C GLN A 109 -0.44 12.48 8.09
N TYR A 110 0.44 11.80 8.84
CA TYR A 110 0.08 11.13 10.08
C TYR A 110 0.99 11.56 11.22
N SER A 111 0.39 11.67 12.41
CA SER A 111 1.10 11.87 13.68
C SER A 111 0.88 10.73 14.67
N ARG A 112 -0.07 9.83 14.40
CA ARG A 112 -0.35 8.64 15.20
C ARG A 112 -0.25 7.40 14.30
N LEU A 113 0.52 6.42 14.77
CA LEU A 113 0.70 5.13 14.10
C LEU A 113 -0.42 4.17 14.48
N GLY A 114 -0.65 3.16 13.63
CA GLY A 114 -1.71 2.17 13.85
C GLY A 114 -2.01 1.39 12.57
N HIS A 115 -3.19 1.62 12.00
CA HIS A 115 -3.62 1.00 10.76
C HIS A 115 -3.25 1.84 9.55
N MET A 116 -2.83 1.19 8.47
CA MET A 116 -2.86 1.71 7.11
C MET A 116 -4.19 1.32 6.46
N TRP A 117 -5.07 2.31 6.33
CA TRP A 117 -6.32 2.20 5.59
C TRP A 117 -6.09 2.61 4.13
N VAL A 118 -6.32 1.68 3.20
CA VAL A 118 -6.25 1.94 1.77
C VAL A 118 -7.66 2.06 1.22
N HIS A 119 -8.08 3.27 0.89
CA HIS A 119 -9.39 3.55 0.33
C HIS A 119 -9.33 3.49 -1.18
N PHE A 120 -10.13 2.60 -1.77
CA PHE A 120 -10.42 2.56 -3.21
C PHE A 120 -11.72 3.31 -3.44
N LEU A 121 -11.62 4.55 -3.92
CA LEU A 121 -12.72 5.51 -3.98
C LEU A 121 -13.61 5.30 -5.21
N ALA A 122 -14.86 5.78 -5.12
CA ALA A 122 -15.88 5.56 -6.16
C ALA A 122 -15.52 6.14 -7.54
N ASP A 123 -14.64 7.14 -7.58
CA ASP A 123 -14.12 7.74 -8.81
C ASP A 123 -12.89 7.00 -9.38
N GLY A 124 -12.48 5.89 -8.75
CA GLY A 124 -11.32 5.09 -9.12
C GLY A 124 -10.00 5.56 -8.52
N SER A 125 -9.99 6.65 -7.74
CA SER A 125 -8.79 7.11 -7.04
C SER A 125 -8.48 6.26 -5.80
N VAL A 126 -7.22 6.30 -5.35
CA VAL A 126 -6.75 5.58 -4.17
C VAL A 126 -6.20 6.58 -3.16
N ARG A 127 -6.58 6.42 -1.88
CA ARG A 127 -6.09 7.25 -0.77
C ARG A 127 -5.56 6.37 0.36
N ILE A 128 -4.40 6.72 0.90
CA ILE A 128 -3.76 5.99 2.00
C ILE A 128 -3.81 6.84 3.27
N VAL A 129 -4.41 6.30 4.32
CA VAL A 129 -4.56 6.96 5.62
C VAL A 129 -3.91 6.10 6.68
N VAL A 130 -3.00 6.68 7.46
CA VAL A 130 -2.42 6.01 8.64
C VAL A 130 -3.05 6.57 9.90
N SER A 131 -3.74 5.72 10.68
CA SER A 131 -4.44 6.14 11.89
C SER A 131 -4.68 4.98 12.86
N ASP A 132 -4.68 5.29 14.15
CA ASP A 132 -5.20 4.46 15.24
C ASP A 132 -6.73 4.49 15.35
N ILE A 133 -7.39 5.36 14.57
CA ILE A 133 -8.84 5.48 14.47
C ILE A 133 -9.31 4.86 13.15
N GLY A 134 -10.43 4.15 13.20
CA GLY A 134 -11.02 3.48 12.04
C GLY A 134 -12.05 4.34 11.27
N PRO A 135 -12.38 3.96 10.03
CA PRO A 135 -13.18 4.79 9.10
C PRO A 135 -14.64 5.03 9.48
N TYR A 136 -15.13 4.41 10.56
CA TYR A 136 -16.47 4.64 11.10
C TYR A 136 -16.52 5.68 12.22
N ALA A 137 -15.36 6.09 12.73
CA ALA A 137 -15.31 7.06 13.81
C ALA A 137 -15.58 8.48 13.27
N PRO A 138 -16.29 9.34 14.03
CA PRO A 138 -16.56 10.72 13.62
C PRO A 138 -15.30 11.58 13.40
N ASP A 139 -14.19 11.26 14.07
CA ASP A 139 -12.91 11.99 14.03
C ASP A 139 -11.83 11.28 13.20
N TYR A 140 -12.23 10.32 12.36
CA TYR A 140 -11.34 9.67 11.43
C TYR A 140 -10.71 10.67 10.43
N PRO A 141 -9.38 10.70 10.25
CA PRO A 141 -8.73 11.67 9.36
C PRO A 141 -8.91 11.40 7.85
N GLY A 142 -9.43 10.22 7.50
CA GLY A 142 -9.65 9.81 6.12
C GLY A 142 -10.98 10.27 5.53
N PRO A 143 -11.40 9.68 4.41
CA PRO A 143 -12.68 10.02 3.79
C PRO A 143 -13.86 9.53 4.63
N HIS A 144 -14.95 10.32 4.63
CA HIS A 144 -16.24 9.95 5.21
C HIS A 144 -17.26 9.51 4.14
N ASP A 145 -16.79 9.21 2.93
CA ASP A 145 -17.62 8.69 1.86
C ASP A 145 -18.34 7.42 2.32
N PRO A 146 -19.59 7.19 1.89
CA PRO A 146 -20.31 5.97 2.22
C PRO A 146 -19.48 4.73 1.84
N ILE A 147 -19.41 3.77 2.77
CA ILE A 147 -18.78 2.47 2.51
C ILE A 147 -19.91 1.46 2.25
N PRO A 148 -20.22 1.15 0.98
CA PRO A 148 -21.36 0.32 0.64
C PRO A 148 -21.16 -1.11 1.17
N GLN A 149 -22.21 -1.66 1.78
CA GLN A 149 -22.25 -3.08 2.08
C GLN A 149 -22.67 -3.84 0.82
N LYS A 150 -21.69 -4.38 0.10
CA LYS A 150 -21.91 -5.12 -1.14
C LYS A 150 -21.49 -6.58 -1.05
N TYR A 151 -22.24 -7.43 -1.75
CA TYR A 151 -21.94 -8.84 -1.96
C TYR A 151 -22.11 -9.18 -3.44
N PRO A 152 -21.23 -8.66 -4.32
CA PRO A 152 -21.38 -8.80 -5.77
C PRO A 152 -21.56 -10.26 -6.22
N TRP A 153 -20.84 -11.20 -5.60
CA TRP A 153 -20.93 -12.64 -5.90
C TRP A 153 -22.30 -13.28 -5.63
N LYS A 154 -23.15 -12.65 -4.81
CA LYS A 154 -24.53 -13.10 -4.60
C LYS A 154 -25.48 -12.54 -5.65
N GLN A 155 -25.21 -11.33 -6.13
CA GLN A 155 -26.08 -10.61 -7.07
C GLN A 155 -25.76 -10.97 -8.53
N TYR A 156 -24.49 -11.17 -8.82
CA TYR A 156 -23.96 -11.50 -10.13
C TYR A 156 -23.15 -12.80 -10.00
N PRO A 157 -23.82 -13.94 -9.74
CA PRO A 157 -23.11 -15.21 -9.66
C PRO A 157 -22.47 -15.50 -11.03
N PRO A 158 -21.24 -16.04 -11.05
CA PRO A 158 -20.67 -16.51 -12.31
C PRO A 158 -21.62 -17.53 -12.94
N PRO A 159 -21.74 -17.59 -14.27
CA PRO A 159 -22.55 -18.60 -14.92
C PRO A 159 -22.13 -19.96 -14.38
N THR A 160 -23.10 -20.80 -14.00
CA THR A 160 -22.80 -22.14 -13.54
C THR A 160 -22.01 -22.83 -14.65
N ARG A 161 -20.75 -23.22 -14.35
CA ARG A 161 -20.06 -24.17 -15.19
C ARG A 161 -20.90 -25.44 -15.15
N LYS A 162 -21.79 -25.62 -16.12
CA LYS A 162 -22.23 -26.97 -16.47
C LYS A 162 -20.93 -27.69 -16.78
N GLY A 163 -20.58 -28.68 -15.96
CA GLY A 163 -19.51 -29.60 -16.34
C GLY A 163 -19.78 -30.11 -17.75
N PRO A 164 -18.76 -30.54 -18.49
CA PRO A 164 -18.98 -31.16 -19.79
C PRO A 164 -20.12 -32.17 -19.67
N THR A 165 -21.21 -31.93 -20.41
CA THR A 165 -22.26 -32.93 -20.57
C THR A 165 -21.67 -33.98 -21.50
N PHE A 166 -20.99 -34.96 -20.93
CA PHE A 166 -20.54 -36.12 -21.67
C PHE A 166 -21.77 -36.89 -22.14
N SER A 167 -21.81 -37.22 -23.42
CA SER A 167 -22.79 -38.16 -23.93
C SER A 167 -22.49 -39.56 -23.39
N GLU A 168 -23.47 -40.46 -23.40
CA GLU A 168 -23.31 -41.82 -22.87
C GLU A 168 -22.13 -42.58 -23.54
N ASP A 169 -21.89 -42.31 -24.82
CA ASP A 169 -20.75 -42.84 -25.57
C ASP A 169 -19.40 -42.26 -25.10
N GLU A 170 -19.35 -41.01 -24.64
CA GLU A 170 -18.14 -40.44 -24.04
C GLU A 170 -17.88 -40.99 -22.63
N LEU A 171 -18.92 -41.21 -21.84
CA LEU A 171 -18.80 -41.84 -20.52
C LEU A 171 -18.30 -43.28 -20.62
N GLU A 172 -18.76 -44.03 -21.63
CA GLU A 172 -18.30 -45.38 -21.93
C GLU A 172 -16.84 -45.37 -22.46
N LYS A 173 -16.51 -44.44 -23.36
CA LYS A 173 -15.16 -44.28 -23.91
C LYS A 173 -14.09 -43.99 -22.84
N TYR A 174 -14.43 -43.21 -21.83
CA TYR A 174 -13.50 -42.84 -20.75
C TYR A 174 -13.66 -43.69 -19.48
N ASN A 175 -14.52 -44.70 -19.51
CA ASN A 175 -14.75 -45.63 -18.39
C ASN A 175 -15.10 -44.90 -17.07
N LEU A 176 -15.89 -43.83 -17.18
CA LEU A 176 -16.30 -42.96 -16.08
C LEU A 176 -17.62 -43.40 -15.40
N ARG A 177 -18.07 -44.62 -15.67
CA ARG A 177 -19.23 -45.26 -15.03
C ARG A 177 -18.82 -46.04 -13.79
#